data_AF-A0A3N1GP15-F1
#
_entry.id   AF-A0A3N1GP15-F1
#
_cell.length_a   1.000
_cell.length_b   1.000
_cell.length_c   1.000
_cell.angle_alpha   90.00
_cell.angle_beta   90.00
_cell.angle_gamma   90.00
#
_symmetry.space_group_name_H-M   'P 1'
#
loop_
_entity.id
_entity.type
_entity.pdbx_description
1 polymer ?
#
loop_
_entity_poly.entity_id
_entity_poly.type
_entity_poly.pdbx_seq_one_letter_code
_entity_poly.pdbx_strand_id
1 'polypeptide(L)'
;MSATGAVGAPGLWESVGTALRLLLGWSSVLIGVLDLVVELDRRQGTPDSAYLLFHGMLVVGGVLLISLASIAYRPSPAVSLVGGLVLGAGLLVSAVPADTATCCLDTFAQRHGYPFAIMARNPGGDWHVDGLHLAANVLFWGYAGLIALLLSCLARRLGRPHEGTGCSRP
;
A
#
# COMPACT_ATOMS: atom_id res chain seq x y z
N MET A 1 43.21 27.03 -5.85
CA MET A 1 41.87 27.03 -6.48
C MET A 1 41.15 25.77 -6.02
N SER A 2 40.36 25.85 -4.94
CA SER A 2 39.56 24.73 -4.45
C SER A 2 38.11 24.98 -4.81
N ALA A 3 37.62 24.28 -5.83
CA ALA A 3 36.20 24.15 -6.08
C ALA A 3 35.67 23.09 -5.11
N THR A 4 35.17 23.52 -3.94
CA THR A 4 34.27 22.68 -3.16
C THR A 4 33.00 22.51 -3.98
N GLY A 5 32.86 21.35 -4.62
CA GLY A 5 31.66 20.97 -5.35
C GLY A 5 30.47 21.10 -4.42
N ALA A 6 29.63 22.09 -4.68
CA ALA A 6 28.37 22.26 -3.99
C ALA A 6 27.54 21.00 -4.29
N VAL A 7 27.47 20.10 -3.32
CA VAL A 7 26.46 19.05 -3.30
C VAL A 7 25.13 19.80 -3.23
N GLY A 8 24.47 19.94 -4.37
CA GLY A 8 23.21 20.68 -4.49
C GLY A 8 22.22 20.15 -3.46
N ALA A 9 21.68 21.04 -2.63
CA ALA A 9 20.62 20.68 -1.70
C ALA A 9 19.46 20.04 -2.48
N PRO A 10 18.79 19.01 -1.92
CA PRO A 10 17.66 18.37 -2.58
C PRO A 10 16.58 19.40 -2.91
N GLY A 11 15.90 19.22 -4.04
CA GLY A 11 14.84 20.14 -4.45
C GLY A 11 13.71 20.17 -3.41
N LEU A 12 12.97 21.28 -3.33
CA LEU A 12 11.81 21.42 -2.43
C LEU A 12 10.84 20.23 -2.56
N TRP A 13 10.56 19.80 -3.79
CA TRP A 13 9.65 18.69 -4.07
C TRP A 13 10.18 17.33 -3.61
N GLU A 14 11.47 17.10 -3.70
CA GLU A 14 12.10 15.87 -3.18
C GLU A 14 12.02 15.84 -1.65
N SER A 15 12.22 16.98 -1.01
CA SER A 15 12.13 17.14 0.44
C SER A 15 10.69 16.93 0.94
N VAL A 16 9.71 17.55 0.27
CA VAL A 16 8.28 17.37 0.56
C VAL A 16 7.86 15.92 0.35
N GLY A 17 8.25 15.29 -0.77
CA GLY A 17 7.93 13.88 -1.04
C GLY A 17 8.56 12.94 -0.01
N THR A 18 9.81 13.21 0.40
CA THR A 18 10.49 12.44 1.44
C THR A 18 9.79 12.59 2.79
N ALA A 19 9.43 13.83 3.18
CA ALA A 19 8.71 14.10 4.41
C ALA A 19 7.34 13.41 4.42
N LEU A 20 6.56 13.55 3.34
CA LEU A 20 5.25 12.92 3.21
C LEU A 20 5.34 11.40 3.30
N ARG A 21 6.29 10.78 2.60
CA ARG A 21 6.55 9.33 2.67
C ARG A 21 6.84 8.89 4.10
N LEU A 22 7.69 9.62 4.82
CA LEU A 22 8.07 9.28 6.20
C LEU A 22 6.90 9.48 7.17
N LEU A 23 6.15 10.57 7.04
CA LEU A 23 4.96 10.84 7.84
C LEU A 23 3.92 9.73 7.63
N LEU A 24 3.57 9.44 6.37
CA LEU A 24 2.62 8.37 6.02
C LEU A 24 3.11 7.01 6.50
N GLY A 25 4.40 6.70 6.33
CA GLY A 25 5.00 5.46 6.77
C GLY A 25 4.91 5.26 8.28
N TRP A 26 5.36 6.25 9.06
CA TRP A 26 5.31 6.19 10.53
C TRP A 26 3.89 6.17 11.06
N SER A 27 3.00 7.01 10.53
CA SER A 27 1.58 6.99 10.92
C SER A 27 0.95 5.63 10.65
N SER A 28 1.24 5.00 9.51
CA SER A 28 0.66 3.70 9.16
C SER A 28 1.19 2.57 10.04
N VAL A 29 2.48 2.58 10.38
CA VAL A 29 3.05 1.61 11.33
C VAL A 29 2.45 1.80 12.71
N LEU A 30 2.37 3.05 13.20
CA LEU A 30 1.85 3.33 14.53
C LEU A 30 0.38 2.91 14.66
N ILE A 31 -0.47 3.35 13.73
CA ILE A 31 -1.90 3.00 13.70
C ILE A 31 -2.05 1.48 13.57
N GLY A 32 -1.41 0.87 12.57
CA GLY A 32 -1.51 -0.56 12.32
C GLY A 32 -1.07 -1.43 13.50
N VAL A 33 0.05 -1.10 14.17
CA VAL A 33 0.50 -1.85 15.35
C VAL A 33 -0.44 -1.68 16.53
N LEU A 34 -0.87 -0.45 16.83
CA LEU A 34 -1.78 -0.20 17.95
C LEU A 34 -3.10 -0.94 17.75
N ASP A 35 -3.71 -0.82 16.59
CA ASP A 35 -4.98 -1.45 16.25
C ASP A 35 -4.89 -2.98 16.24
N LEU A 36 -3.78 -3.56 15.74
CA LEU A 36 -3.54 -4.99 15.85
C LEU A 36 -3.42 -5.44 17.31
N VAL A 37 -2.69 -4.71 18.15
CA VAL A 37 -2.57 -5.05 19.57
C VAL A 37 -3.94 -5.00 20.26
N VAL A 38 -4.75 -3.98 19.97
CA VAL A 38 -6.11 -3.85 20.51
C VAL A 38 -7.00 -5.02 20.08
N GLU A 39 -6.98 -5.39 18.79
CA GLU A 39 -7.79 -6.50 18.28
C GLU A 39 -7.30 -7.87 18.78
N LEU A 40 -5.99 -8.03 19.01
CA LEU A 40 -5.42 -9.25 19.59
C LEU A 40 -5.65 -9.38 21.10
N ASP A 41 -5.78 -8.27 21.84
CA ASP A 41 -6.11 -8.26 23.28
C ASP A 41 -7.62 -8.42 23.54
N ARG A 42 -8.44 -8.34 22.49
CA ARG A 42 -9.89 -8.50 22.57
C ARG A 42 -10.27 -9.82 23.23
N ARG A 43 -10.94 -9.74 24.38
CA ARG A 43 -11.27 -10.91 25.23
C ARG A 43 -12.50 -11.71 24.79
N GLN A 44 -13.32 -11.19 23.88
CA GLN A 44 -14.60 -11.81 23.50
C GLN A 44 -14.85 -11.73 21.99
N GLY A 45 -15.32 -12.84 21.40
CA GLY A 45 -15.62 -12.96 19.97
C GLY A 45 -14.39 -13.25 19.10
N THR A 46 -14.62 -13.71 17.88
CA THR A 46 -13.55 -13.98 16.91
C THR A 46 -13.00 -12.67 16.33
N PRO A 47 -11.67 -12.56 16.12
CA PRO A 47 -11.09 -11.39 15.47
C PRO A 47 -11.67 -11.15 14.08
N ASP A 48 -11.90 -9.89 13.73
CA ASP A 48 -12.31 -9.53 12.37
C ASP A 48 -11.12 -9.69 11.40
N SER A 49 -11.21 -10.70 10.53
CA SER A 49 -10.16 -11.00 9.56
C SER A 49 -9.88 -9.85 8.58
N ALA A 50 -10.89 -9.07 8.18
CA ALA A 50 -10.71 -7.93 7.28
C ALA A 50 -9.98 -6.79 7.99
N TYR A 51 -10.31 -6.57 9.25
CA TYR A 51 -9.62 -5.64 10.13
C TYR A 51 -8.14 -6.04 10.32
N LEU A 52 -7.87 -7.29 10.68
CA LEU A 52 -6.50 -7.79 10.85
C LEU A 52 -5.68 -7.68 9.55
N LEU A 53 -6.28 -8.04 8.42
CA LEU A 53 -5.64 -7.97 7.11
C LEU A 53 -5.26 -6.54 6.74
N PHE A 54 -6.17 -5.58 6.94
CA PHE A 54 -5.93 -4.18 6.63
C PHE A 54 -4.82 -3.58 7.49
N HIS A 55 -4.87 -3.77 8.81
CA HIS A 55 -3.85 -3.22 9.70
C HIS A 55 -2.50 -3.92 9.51
N GLY A 56 -2.49 -5.23 9.22
CA GLY A 56 -1.28 -5.94 8.80
C GLY A 56 -0.67 -5.32 7.52
N MET A 57 -1.51 -5.01 6.53
CA MET A 57 -1.09 -4.32 5.31
C MET A 57 -0.56 -2.91 5.60
N LEU A 58 -1.18 -2.15 6.51
CA LEU A 58 -0.68 -0.83 6.94
C LEU A 58 0.72 -0.93 7.55
N VAL A 59 0.96 -1.91 8.42
CA VAL A 59 2.27 -2.12 9.05
C VAL A 59 3.32 -2.46 8.00
N VAL A 60 3.05 -3.46 7.14
CA VAL A 60 3.99 -3.88 6.09
C VAL A 60 4.27 -2.73 5.14
N GLY A 61 3.21 -2.10 4.62
CA GLY A 61 3.30 -0.97 3.70
C GLY A 61 4.01 0.23 4.30
N GLY A 62 3.74 0.56 5.57
CA GLY A 62 4.38 1.66 6.29
C GLY A 62 5.88 1.41 6.53
N VAL A 63 6.27 0.19 6.92
CA VAL A 63 7.68 -0.20 7.03
C VAL A 63 8.38 -0.06 5.68
N LEU A 64 7.77 -0.54 4.60
CA LEU A 64 8.33 -0.38 3.25
C LEU A 64 8.47 1.08 2.86
N LEU A 65 7.46 1.92 3.15
CA LEU A 65 7.53 3.35 2.93
C LEU A 65 8.71 3.96 3.67
N ILE A 66 9.00 3.59 4.92
CA ILE A 66 10.14 4.10 5.69
C ILE A 66 11.46 3.60 5.08
N SER A 67 11.56 2.30 4.77
CA SER A 67 12.78 1.65 4.28
C SER A 67 13.21 2.05 2.87
N LEU A 68 12.33 2.61 2.04
CA LEU A 68 12.68 3.01 0.67
C LEU A 68 13.90 3.95 0.58
N ALA A 69 14.11 4.82 1.58
CA ALA A 69 15.27 5.73 1.62
C ALA A 69 16.61 5.00 1.81
N SER A 70 16.64 3.87 2.53
CA SER A 70 17.87 3.11 2.74
C SER A 70 18.26 2.25 1.54
N ILE A 71 17.31 1.99 0.61
CA ILE A 71 17.50 1.05 -0.50
C ILE A 71 18.03 1.74 -1.78
N ALA A 72 18.25 3.06 -1.76
CA ALA A 72 18.64 3.86 -2.95
C ALA A 72 17.79 3.49 -4.19
N TYR A 73 16.48 3.34 -3.95
CA TYR A 73 15.56 2.71 -4.89
C TYR A 73 15.20 3.67 -6.04
N ARG A 74 15.54 3.28 -7.28
CA ARG A 74 15.05 3.94 -8.50
C ARG A 74 14.33 2.91 -9.38
N PRO A 75 12.98 2.84 -9.33
CA PRO A 75 12.23 1.92 -10.16
C PRO A 75 12.34 2.33 -11.63
N SER A 76 12.49 1.34 -12.52
CA SER A 76 12.24 1.58 -13.94
C SER A 76 10.75 1.85 -14.16
N PRO A 77 10.35 2.69 -15.14
CA PRO A 77 8.94 3.01 -15.39
C PRO A 77 8.06 1.76 -15.62
N ALA A 78 8.61 0.73 -16.27
CA ALA A 78 7.93 -0.55 -16.46
C ALA A 78 7.58 -1.28 -15.16
N VAL A 79 8.37 -1.10 -14.09
CA VAL A 79 8.11 -1.69 -12.77
C VAL A 79 7.17 -0.80 -11.96
N SER A 80 7.23 0.51 -12.13
CA SER A 80 6.25 1.44 -11.56
C SER A 80 4.82 1.15 -12.05
N LEU A 81 4.67 0.74 -13.31
CA LEU A 81 3.37 0.33 -13.86
C LEU A 81 2.74 -0.85 -13.11
N VAL A 82 3.54 -1.80 -12.61
CA VAL A 82 3.00 -2.95 -11.86
C VAL A 82 2.27 -2.49 -10.60
N GLY A 83 2.89 -1.58 -9.83
CA GLY A 83 2.26 -1.04 -8.63
C GLY A 83 0.98 -0.27 -8.92
N GLY A 84 1.00 0.56 -9.98
CA GLY A 84 -0.19 1.29 -10.43
C GLY A 84 -1.32 0.38 -10.91
N LEU A 85 -0.98 -0.70 -11.63
CA LEU A 85 -1.96 -1.69 -12.08
C LEU A 85 -2.60 -2.45 -10.93
N VAL A 86 -1.82 -2.83 -9.91
CA VAL A 86 -2.37 -3.49 -8.71
C VAL A 86 -3.31 -2.56 -7.96
N LEU A 87 -2.95 -1.28 -7.80
CA LEU A 87 -3.84 -0.29 -7.21
C LEU A 87 -5.14 -0.15 -8.02
N GLY A 88 -5.04 0.08 -9.34
CA GLY A 88 -6.19 0.28 -10.22
C GLY A 88 -7.09 -0.95 -10.30
N ALA A 89 -6.51 -2.14 -10.51
CA ALA A 89 -7.24 -3.40 -10.55
C ALA A 89 -7.88 -3.72 -9.19
N GLY A 90 -7.16 -3.46 -8.09
CA GLY A 90 -7.69 -3.61 -6.74
C GLY A 90 -8.93 -2.77 -6.49
N LEU A 91 -8.91 -1.49 -6.88
CA LEU A 91 -10.08 -0.60 -6.78
C LEU A 91 -11.25 -1.06 -7.65
N LEU A 92 -10.98 -1.65 -8.82
CA LEU A 92 -12.03 -2.26 -9.64
C LEU A 92 -12.60 -3.52 -8.99
N VAL A 93 -11.77 -4.33 -8.34
CA VAL A 93 -12.21 -5.48 -7.55
C VAL A 93 -13.06 -5.03 -6.35
N SER A 94 -12.77 -3.87 -5.76
CA SER A 94 -13.65 -3.25 -4.75
C SER A 94 -15.02 -2.84 -5.31
N ALA A 95 -15.30 -2.96 -6.60
CA ALA A 95 -16.63 -2.77 -7.16
C ALA A 95 -17.47 -4.06 -7.24
N VAL A 96 -16.90 -5.23 -6.88
CA VAL A 96 -17.58 -6.53 -6.91
C VAL A 96 -18.55 -6.66 -5.73
N PRO A 97 -19.68 -7.39 -5.87
CA PRO A 97 -20.60 -7.64 -4.77
C PRO A 97 -19.89 -8.17 -3.52
N ALA A 98 -20.32 -7.70 -2.36
CA ALA A 98 -19.79 -8.05 -1.06
C ALA A 98 -20.90 -8.68 -0.22
N ASP A 99 -20.61 -9.82 0.40
CA ASP A 99 -21.55 -10.53 1.26
C ASP A 99 -21.52 -10.03 2.72
N THR A 100 -20.54 -9.19 3.07
CA THR A 100 -20.29 -8.74 4.44
C THR A 100 -20.09 -7.23 4.52
N ALA A 101 -20.65 -6.58 5.55
CA ALA A 101 -20.32 -5.21 5.94
C ALA A 101 -20.38 -5.08 7.47
N THR A 102 -19.46 -4.33 8.06
CA THR A 102 -19.32 -4.20 9.52
C THR A 102 -19.83 -2.88 10.09
N CYS A 103 -20.22 -1.92 9.24
CA CYS A 103 -20.73 -0.60 9.65
C CYS A 103 -21.88 -0.16 8.72
N CYS A 104 -22.34 1.10 8.84
CA CYS A 104 -23.41 1.89 8.17
C CYS A 104 -24.05 1.38 6.87
N LEU A 105 -23.34 0.58 6.08
CA LEU A 105 -23.82 -0.12 4.90
C LEU A 105 -24.53 -1.46 5.21
N ASP A 106 -24.49 -1.94 6.46
CA ASP A 106 -25.10 -3.22 6.87
C ASP A 106 -26.64 -3.19 6.85
N THR A 107 -27.24 -2.01 6.78
CA THR A 107 -28.69 -1.86 6.65
C THR A 107 -29.20 -2.00 5.21
N PHE A 108 -28.30 -2.09 4.22
CA PHE A 108 -28.64 -2.13 2.80
C PHE A 108 -28.62 -3.54 2.22
N ALA A 109 -29.52 -3.80 1.27
CA ALA A 109 -29.72 -5.12 0.67
C ALA A 109 -28.63 -5.54 -0.34
N GLN A 110 -28.02 -4.59 -1.05
CA GLN A 110 -26.94 -4.83 -2.01
C GLN A 110 -25.72 -4.04 -1.60
N ARG A 111 -24.55 -4.70 -1.58
CA ARG A 111 -23.29 -4.11 -1.12
C ARG A 111 -22.17 -4.56 -2.03
N HIS A 112 -21.17 -3.71 -2.19
CA HIS A 112 -20.01 -3.98 -3.02
C HIS A 112 -18.75 -3.43 -2.34
N GLY A 113 -17.67 -4.18 -2.43
CA GLY A 113 -16.41 -3.82 -1.79
C GLY A 113 -15.56 -5.00 -1.37
N TYR A 114 -14.25 -4.82 -1.53
CA TYR A 114 -13.23 -5.70 -0.98
C TYR A 114 -11.93 -4.90 -0.78
N PRO A 115 -11.22 -5.04 0.35
CA PRO A 115 -11.62 -5.77 1.55
C PRO A 115 -12.82 -5.15 2.29
N PHE A 116 -13.08 -3.85 2.11
CA PHE A 116 -14.19 -3.16 2.75
C PHE A 116 -15.31 -2.81 1.77
N ALA A 117 -16.57 -2.97 2.21
CA ALA A 117 -17.76 -2.52 1.51
C ALA A 117 -17.72 -0.98 1.35
N ILE A 118 -17.69 -0.50 0.10
CA ILE A 118 -17.60 0.95 -0.23
C ILE A 118 -18.91 1.52 -0.72
N MET A 119 -19.78 0.69 -1.29
CA MET A 119 -21.03 1.14 -1.86
C MET A 119 -22.15 0.17 -1.56
N ALA A 120 -23.33 0.72 -1.26
CA ALA A 120 -24.51 -0.07 -0.99
C ALA A 120 -25.78 0.63 -1.46
N ARG A 121 -26.84 -0.15 -1.67
CA ARG A 121 -28.17 0.37 -1.98
C ARG A 121 -29.27 -0.60 -1.58
N ASN A 122 -30.49 -0.07 -1.47
CA ASN A 122 -31.71 -0.85 -1.39
C ASN A 122 -32.27 -1.12 -2.79
N PRO A 123 -33.13 -2.15 -2.97
CA PRO A 123 -33.73 -2.43 -4.27
C PRO A 123 -34.53 -1.20 -4.77
N GLY A 124 -34.18 -0.70 -5.95
CA GLY A 124 -34.81 0.49 -6.53
C GLY A 124 -34.38 1.84 -5.93
N GLY A 125 -33.41 1.86 -5.01
CA GLY A 125 -32.87 3.09 -4.40
C GLY A 125 -31.50 3.51 -4.95
N ASP A 126 -31.06 4.69 -4.52
CA ASP A 126 -29.77 5.29 -4.91
C ASP A 126 -28.57 4.59 -4.25
N TRP A 127 -27.42 4.66 -4.95
CA TRP A 127 -26.13 4.20 -4.43
C TRP A 127 -25.60 5.15 -3.36
N HIS A 128 -25.31 4.60 -2.19
CA HIS A 128 -24.63 5.27 -1.10
C HIS A 128 -23.18 4.83 -1.07
N VAL A 129 -22.26 5.79 -0.90
CA VAL A 129 -20.81 5.53 -0.85
C VAL A 129 -20.28 5.86 0.54
N ASP A 130 -19.56 4.92 1.14
CA ASP A 130 -18.81 5.14 2.37
C ASP A 130 -17.40 5.64 2.03
N GLY A 131 -17.18 6.94 2.26
CA GLY A 131 -15.91 7.59 1.98
C GLY A 131 -14.74 7.07 2.84
N LEU A 132 -15.01 6.59 4.06
CA LEU A 132 -13.97 6.08 4.95
C LEU A 132 -13.49 4.71 4.47
N HIS A 133 -14.40 3.80 4.13
CA HIS A 133 -14.03 2.51 3.54
C HIS A 133 -13.41 2.66 2.15
N LEU A 134 -13.81 3.67 1.37
CA LEU A 134 -13.15 3.98 0.11
C LEU A 134 -11.69 4.39 0.34
N ALA A 135 -11.43 5.29 1.29
CA ALA A 135 -10.08 5.68 1.67
C ALA A 135 -9.25 4.49 2.19
N ALA A 136 -9.86 3.61 2.99
CA ALA A 136 -9.23 2.38 3.47
C ALA A 136 -8.85 1.45 2.31
N ASN A 137 -9.74 1.25 1.33
CA ASN A 137 -9.43 0.45 0.14
C ASN A 137 -8.32 1.07 -0.72
N VAL A 138 -8.30 2.40 -0.89
CA VAL A 138 -7.21 3.10 -1.59
C VAL A 138 -5.87 2.86 -0.90
N LEU A 139 -5.82 2.98 0.43
CA LEU A 139 -4.61 2.71 1.21
C LEU A 139 -4.21 1.24 1.09
N PHE A 140 -5.14 0.31 1.27
CA PHE A 140 -4.89 -1.12 1.20
C PHE A 140 -4.28 -1.52 -0.15
N TRP A 141 -4.93 -1.15 -1.25
CA TRP A 141 -4.47 -1.48 -2.60
C TRP A 141 -3.23 -0.68 -3.00
N GLY A 142 -3.05 0.52 -2.45
CA GLY A 142 -1.82 1.30 -2.62
C GLY A 142 -0.62 0.59 -2.01
N TYR A 143 -0.76 0.06 -0.80
CA TYR A 143 0.26 -0.75 -0.15
C TYR A 143 0.49 -2.09 -0.84
N ALA A 144 -0.57 -2.77 -1.29
CA ALA A 144 -0.45 -3.97 -2.10
C ALA A 144 0.35 -3.71 -3.40
N GLY A 145 0.06 -2.59 -4.06
CA GLY A 145 0.79 -2.17 -5.26
C GLY A 145 2.26 -1.85 -4.98
N LEU A 146 2.55 -1.18 -3.86
CA LEU A 146 3.92 -0.94 -3.42
C LEU A 146 4.68 -2.26 -3.20
N ILE A 147 4.06 -3.24 -2.52
CA ILE A 147 4.65 -4.57 -2.29
C ILE A 147 4.91 -5.26 -3.64
N ALA A 148 3.93 -5.32 -4.53
CA ALA A 148 4.06 -5.97 -5.83
C ALA A 148 5.17 -5.37 -6.68
N LEU A 149 5.30 -4.05 -6.65
CA LEU A 149 6.37 -3.30 -7.30
C LEU A 149 7.75 -3.68 -6.74
N LEU A 150 7.89 -3.77 -5.41
CA LEU A 150 9.16 -4.16 -4.78
C LEU A 150 9.51 -5.62 -5.06
N LEU A 151 8.54 -6.53 -4.98
CA LEU A 151 8.73 -7.94 -5.32
C LEU A 151 9.16 -8.10 -6.78
N SER A 152 8.53 -7.37 -7.69
CA SER A 152 8.91 -7.35 -9.12
C SER A 152 10.34 -6.88 -9.33
N CYS A 153 10.77 -5.87 -8.56
CA CYS A 153 12.14 -5.39 -8.58
C CYS A 153 13.13 -6.44 -8.05
N LEU A 154 12.81 -7.11 -6.95
CA LEU A 154 13.64 -8.17 -6.37
C LEU A 154 13.76 -9.35 -7.34
N ALA A 155 12.65 -9.79 -7.94
CA ALA A 155 12.62 -10.84 -8.94
C ALA A 155 13.50 -10.50 -10.15
N ARG A 156 13.45 -9.26 -10.66
CA ARG A 156 14.33 -8.81 -11.75
C ARG A 156 15.81 -8.77 -11.36
N ARG A 157 16.14 -8.45 -10.10
CA ARG A 157 17.53 -8.48 -9.62
C ARG A 157 18.06 -9.91 -9.53
N LEU A 158 17.25 -10.84 -9.03
CA LEU A 158 17.62 -12.26 -8.90
C LEU A 158 17.70 -12.96 -10.26
N GLY A 159 16.87 -12.56 -11.22
CA GLY A 159 16.83 -13.14 -12.57
C GLY A 159 17.87 -12.61 -13.56
N ARG A 160 18.78 -11.72 -13.14
CA ARG A 160 19.95 -11.33 -13.94
C ARG A 160 21.11 -12.28 -13.60
N PRO A 161 21.34 -13.37 -14.36
CA PRO A 161 22.54 -14.16 -14.17
C PRO A 161 23.77 -13.25 -14.29
N HIS A 162 24.76 -13.50 -13.43
CA HIS A 162 26.11 -12.95 -13.57
C HIS A 162 26.60 -13.34 -14.97
N GLU A 163 26.50 -12.43 -15.93
CA GLU A 163 27.18 -12.59 -17.20
C GLU A 163 28.66 -12.59 -16.86
N GLY A 164 29.24 -13.79 -16.99
CA GLY A 164 30.54 -14.14 -16.45
C GLY A 164 31.56 -13.06 -16.73
N THR A 165 32.22 -12.64 -15.66
CA THR A 165 33.53 -12.02 -15.68
C THR A 165 34.46 -12.85 -16.57
N GLY A 166 34.52 -12.50 -17.85
CA GLY A 166 35.65 -12.80 -18.69
C GLY A 166 36.87 -12.14 -18.06
N CYS A 167 37.58 -12.90 -17.22
CA CYS A 167 38.97 -12.63 -16.89
C CYS A 167 39.78 -12.76 -18.18
N SER A 168 39.84 -11.69 -18.98
CA SER A 168 41.02 -11.39 -19.78
C SER A 168 41.87 -10.43 -18.96
N ARG A 169 42.83 -10.98 -18.22
CA ARG A 169 43.99 -10.26 -17.71
C ARG A 169 45.19 -10.55 -18.63
N PRO A 170 46.18 -9.65 -18.62
CA PRO A 170 46.88 -9.09 -19.79
C PRO A 170 47.80 -10.05 -20.54
#